data_AF-A0AAN4VNB1-F1
#
_entry.id   AF-A0AAN4VNB1-F1
#
_cell.length_a   1.000
_cell.length_b   1.000
_cell.length_c   1.000
_cell.angle_alpha   90.00
_cell.angle_beta   90.00
_cell.angle_gamma   90.00
#
_symmetry.space_group_name_H-M   'P 1'
#
loop_
_entity.id
_entity.type
_entity.pdbx_description
1 polymer ?
#
loop_
_entity_poly.entity_id
_entity_poly.type
_entity_poly.pdbx_seq_one_letter_code
_entity_poly.pdbx_strand_id
1 'polypeptide(L)'
;MSAKFPSRNVAEALERSLKNADLKAVNSAVVAAARVLAERIDYLTFSGFVDENGKLDNVSLPTFLKYCQSLGLTVDAPAKVGRPAKPKVESKPEARKSDKVVQMEDFMKRFG
;
A
#
# COMPACT_ATOMS: atom_id res chain seq x y z
N MET A 1 -22.37 25.52 14.59
CA MET A 1 -21.10 25.13 13.94
C MET A 1 -21.43 24.11 12.86
N SER A 2 -21.32 24.46 11.58
CA SER A 2 -21.59 23.51 10.49
C SER A 2 -20.40 22.57 10.38
N ALA A 3 -20.59 21.28 10.69
CA ALA A 3 -19.52 20.29 10.63
C ALA A 3 -19.05 20.15 9.17
N LYS A 4 -17.75 20.37 8.93
CA LYS A 4 -17.15 20.33 7.58
C LYS A 4 -17.26 18.95 6.89
N PHE A 5 -17.52 17.88 7.66
CA PHE A 5 -17.59 16.51 7.17
C PHE A 5 -18.77 15.75 7.82
N PRO A 6 -20.01 16.02 7.38
CA PRO A 6 -21.20 15.42 7.99
C PRO A 6 -21.49 13.99 7.49
N SER A 7 -20.87 13.56 6.38
CA SER A 7 -21.12 12.22 5.81
C SER A 7 -20.49 11.14 6.67
N ARG A 8 -21.27 10.10 6.96
CA ARG A 8 -20.79 8.83 7.55
C ARG A 8 -20.61 7.73 6.50
N ASN A 9 -21.03 7.98 5.26
CA ASN A 9 -21.01 7.03 4.15
C ASN A 9 -19.91 7.41 3.15
N VAL A 10 -19.08 6.43 2.79
CA VAL A 10 -17.92 6.58 1.93
C VAL A 10 -18.32 6.82 0.48
N ALA A 11 -19.35 6.12 -0.03
CA ALA A 11 -19.85 6.35 -1.39
C ALA A 11 -20.37 7.77 -1.58
N GLU A 12 -21.13 8.30 -0.62
CA GLU A 12 -21.65 9.67 -0.68
C GLU A 12 -20.51 10.70 -0.59
N ALA A 13 -19.52 10.47 0.27
CA ALA A 13 -18.34 11.32 0.38
C ALA A 13 -17.49 11.31 -0.90
N LEU A 14 -17.36 10.14 -1.54
CA LEU A 14 -16.69 10.01 -2.83
C LEU A 14 -17.40 10.83 -3.91
N GLU A 15 -18.71 10.69 -4.08
CA GLU A 15 -19.45 11.45 -5.11
C GLU A 15 -19.35 12.97 -4.91
N ARG A 16 -19.36 13.45 -3.66
CA ARG A 16 -19.12 14.86 -3.36
C ARG A 16 -17.72 15.29 -3.77
N SER A 17 -16.72 14.43 -3.58
CA SER A 17 -15.34 14.71 -3.97
C SER A 17 -15.17 14.72 -5.50
N LEU A 18 -15.76 13.74 -6.19
CA LEU A 18 -15.74 13.63 -7.65
C LEU A 18 -16.40 14.83 -8.34
N LYS A 19 -17.51 15.35 -7.80
CA LYS A 19 -18.20 16.53 -8.33
C LYS A 19 -17.36 17.80 -8.27
N ASN A 20 -16.42 17.88 -7.34
CA ASN A 20 -15.54 19.03 -7.16
C ASN A 20 -14.16 18.84 -7.80
N ALA A 21 -13.89 17.66 -8.38
CA ALA A 21 -12.60 17.33 -8.98
C ALA A 21 -12.62 17.59 -10.49
N ASP A 22 -11.51 18.11 -11.02
CA ASP A 22 -11.31 18.28 -12.46
C ASP A 22 -10.83 16.96 -13.09
N LEU A 23 -11.78 16.06 -13.37
CA LEU A 23 -11.52 14.72 -13.90
C LEU A 23 -11.83 14.63 -15.40
N LYS A 24 -11.03 13.84 -16.12
CA LYS A 24 -11.18 13.59 -17.56
C LYS A 24 -11.81 12.24 -17.81
N ALA A 25 -12.33 12.02 -19.03
CA ALA A 25 -12.89 10.72 -19.44
C ALA A 25 -11.94 9.54 -19.23
N VAL A 26 -10.62 9.76 -19.34
CA VAL A 26 -9.58 8.74 -19.07
C VAL A 26 -9.57 8.25 -17.62
N ASN A 27 -10.14 9.00 -16.68
CA ASN A 27 -10.27 8.60 -15.28
C ASN A 27 -11.49 7.69 -15.02
N SER A 28 -12.37 7.49 -15.99
CA SER A 28 -13.65 6.76 -15.83
C SER A 28 -13.50 5.36 -15.21
N ALA A 29 -12.49 4.60 -15.61
CA ALA A 29 -12.23 3.27 -15.05
C ALA A 29 -11.86 3.32 -13.56
N VAL A 30 -11.03 4.29 -13.17
CA VAL A 30 -10.62 4.48 -11.77
C VAL A 30 -11.79 4.98 -10.92
N VAL A 31 -12.62 5.87 -11.48
CA VAL A 31 -13.85 6.35 -10.83
C VAL A 31 -14.83 5.20 -10.59
N ALA A 32 -15.06 4.35 -11.59
CA ALA A 32 -15.94 3.18 -11.46
C ALA A 32 -15.42 2.21 -10.39
N ALA A 33 -14.12 1.91 -10.38
CA ALA A 33 -13.52 1.05 -9.37
C ALA A 33 -13.59 1.64 -7.96
N ALA A 34 -13.39 2.95 -7.81
CA ALA A 34 -13.52 3.65 -6.54
C ALA A 34 -14.96 3.58 -5.99
N ARG A 35 -15.99 3.67 -6.84
CA ARG A 35 -17.41 3.53 -6.44
C ARG A 35 -17.72 2.15 -5.88
N VAL A 36 -17.30 1.10 -6.58
CA VAL A 36 -17.49 -0.29 -6.13
C VAL A 36 -16.84 -0.51 -4.76
N LEU A 37 -15.63 0.00 -4.56
CA LEU A 37 -14.95 -0.11 -3.27
C LEU A 37 -15.62 0.73 -2.17
N ALA A 38 -16.12 1.93 -2.49
CA ALA A 38 -16.82 2.77 -1.53
C ALA A 38 -18.10 2.09 -1.01
N GLU A 39 -18.92 1.54 -1.91
CA GLU A 39 -20.12 0.77 -1.55
C GLU A 39 -19.77 -0.47 -0.72
N ARG A 40 -18.69 -1.18 -1.10
CA ARG A 40 -18.20 -2.32 -0.32
C ARG A 40 -17.75 -1.93 1.07
N ILE A 41 -17.06 -0.80 1.23
CA ILE A 41 -16.65 -0.29 2.55
C ILE A 41 -17.87 0.06 3.39
N ASP A 42 -18.87 0.71 2.81
CA ASP A 42 -20.12 1.02 3.51
C ASP A 42 -20.84 -0.25 3.98
N TYR A 43 -20.89 -1.30 3.13
CA TYR A 43 -21.43 -2.61 3.50
C TYR A 43 -20.63 -3.26 4.65
N LEU A 44 -19.30 -3.30 4.53
CA LEU A 44 -18.39 -3.92 5.50
C LEU A 44 -18.36 -3.16 6.84
N THR A 45 -18.71 -1.88 6.86
CA THR A 45 -18.76 -1.10 8.10
C THR A 45 -19.74 -1.71 9.10
N PHE A 46 -20.85 -2.29 8.63
CA PHE A 46 -21.82 -2.97 9.49
C PHE A 46 -21.30 -4.29 10.08
N SER A 47 -20.39 -4.98 9.39
CA SER A 47 -19.79 -6.24 9.84
C SER A 47 -18.46 -6.06 10.58
N GLY A 48 -18.01 -4.82 10.80
CA GLY A 48 -16.70 -4.55 11.40
C GLY A 48 -15.53 -4.95 10.50
N PHE A 49 -15.71 -4.85 9.17
CA PHE A 49 -14.74 -5.25 8.15
C PHE A 49 -14.45 -6.75 8.12
N VAL A 50 -15.41 -7.58 8.49
CA VAL A 50 -15.32 -9.03 8.35
C VAL A 50 -16.11 -9.47 7.10
N ASP A 51 -15.47 -10.28 6.26
CA ASP A 51 -16.07 -10.83 5.04
C ASP A 51 -16.99 -12.02 5.32
N GLU A 52 -17.63 -12.54 4.27
CA GLU A 52 -18.56 -13.68 4.35
C GLU A 52 -17.92 -14.97 4.87
N ASN A 53 -16.59 -15.08 4.83
CA ASN A 53 -15.82 -16.22 5.32
C ASN A 53 -15.31 -16.01 6.75
N GLY A 54 -15.70 -14.92 7.42
CA GLY A 54 -15.21 -14.59 8.76
C GLY A 54 -13.81 -13.99 8.79
N LYS A 55 -13.25 -13.57 7.65
CA LYS A 55 -11.90 -12.97 7.56
C LYS A 55 -11.96 -11.45 7.54
N LEU A 56 -10.99 -10.81 8.18
CA LEU A 56 -10.85 -9.36 8.14
C LEU A 56 -10.48 -8.88 6.71
N ASP A 57 -11.25 -7.95 6.17
CA ASP A 57 -10.95 -7.28 4.90
C ASP A 57 -9.87 -6.22 5.12
N ASN A 58 -8.63 -6.58 4.79
CA ASN A 58 -7.47 -5.72 4.88
C ASN A 58 -7.09 -5.07 3.55
N VAL A 59 -7.94 -5.19 2.53
CA VAL A 59 -7.59 -4.85 1.13
C VAL A 59 -8.46 -3.70 0.59
N SER A 60 -9.74 -3.66 0.92
CA SER A 60 -10.68 -2.68 0.33
C SER A 60 -10.29 -1.25 0.70
N LEU A 61 -10.01 -0.98 1.98
CA LEU A 61 -9.61 0.35 2.46
C LEU A 61 -8.28 0.84 1.83
N PRO A 62 -7.16 0.10 1.88
CA PRO A 62 -5.93 0.54 1.21
C PRO A 62 -6.08 0.74 -0.30
N THR A 63 -6.84 -0.12 -0.98
CA THR A 63 -7.05 -0.03 -2.42
C THR A 63 -7.88 1.20 -2.78
N PHE A 64 -8.95 1.46 -2.01
CA PHE A 64 -9.78 2.65 -2.16
C PHE A 64 -8.97 3.94 -2.03
N LEU A 65 -8.12 4.04 -1.00
CA LEU A 65 -7.25 5.20 -0.80
C LEU A 65 -6.26 5.39 -1.96
N LYS A 66 -5.73 4.30 -2.53
CA LYS A 66 -4.85 4.35 -3.71
C LYS A 66 -5.58 4.89 -4.95
N TYR A 67 -6.86 4.57 -5.13
CA TYR A 67 -7.66 5.15 -6.20
C TYR A 67 -7.99 6.62 -5.95
N CYS A 68 -8.34 7.00 -4.72
CA CYS A 68 -8.52 8.40 -4.35
C CYS A 68 -7.26 9.21 -4.65
N GLN A 69 -6.09 8.69 -4.31
CA GLN A 69 -4.80 9.31 -4.63
C GLN A 69 -4.57 9.41 -6.14
N SER A 70 -4.88 8.36 -6.90
CA SER A 70 -4.74 8.35 -8.37
C SER A 70 -5.67 9.36 -9.05
N LEU A 71 -6.77 9.73 -8.39
CA LEU A 71 -7.71 10.76 -8.80
C LEU A 71 -7.36 12.17 -8.27
N GLY A 72 -6.27 12.31 -7.49
CA GLY A 72 -5.88 13.58 -6.88
C GLY A 72 -6.79 14.04 -5.74
N LEU A 73 -7.56 13.14 -5.13
CA LEU A 73 -8.51 13.45 -4.06
C LEU A 73 -7.87 13.48 -2.65
N THR A 74 -6.56 13.30 -2.54
CA THR A 74 -5.83 13.26 -1.27
C THR A 74 -4.91 14.48 -1.13
N VAL A 75 -4.89 15.12 0.05
CA VAL A 75 -4.16 16.36 0.34
C VAL A 75 -2.64 16.23 0.33
N ASP A 76 -2.12 15.00 0.47
CA ASP A 76 -0.70 14.69 0.31
C ASP A 76 -0.56 13.51 -0.64
N ALA A 77 0.22 13.68 -1.72
CA ALA A 77 0.80 12.52 -2.38
C ALA A 77 1.58 11.77 -1.30
N PRO A 78 1.42 10.44 -1.15
CA PRO A 78 2.12 9.69 -0.12
C PRO A 78 3.59 10.05 -0.23
N ALA A 79 4.15 10.57 0.87
CA ALA A 79 5.58 10.72 1.03
C ALA A 79 6.18 9.44 0.48
N LYS A 80 6.95 9.54 -0.61
CA LYS A 80 7.51 8.40 -1.35
C LYS A 80 7.95 7.39 -0.30
N VAL A 81 7.17 6.32 -0.11
CA VAL A 81 7.51 5.29 0.86
C VAL A 81 8.89 4.88 0.43
N GLY A 82 9.88 5.20 1.29
CA GLY A 82 11.27 5.18 0.92
C GLY A 82 11.52 3.88 0.19
N ARG A 83 12.16 3.96 -0.99
CA ARG A 83 12.83 2.79 -1.55
C ARG A 83 13.41 2.03 -0.37
N PRO A 84 13.18 0.71 -0.21
CA PRO A 84 13.79 -0.05 0.87
C PRO A 84 15.24 0.41 0.93
N ALA A 85 15.67 0.88 2.11
CA ALA A 85 16.95 1.54 2.27
C ALA A 85 17.96 0.72 1.48
N LYS A 86 18.57 1.31 0.43
CA LYS A 86 19.68 0.64 -0.25
C LYS A 86 20.59 0.20 0.89
N PRO A 87 20.92 -1.09 1.03
CA PRO A 87 21.87 -1.51 2.05
C PRO A 87 23.06 -0.56 1.91
N LYS A 88 23.41 0.12 3.00
CA LYS A 88 24.62 0.93 3.07
C LYS A 88 25.71 0.01 2.56
N VAL A 89 26.20 0.28 1.34
CA VAL A 89 27.47 -0.27 0.92
C VAL A 89 28.47 0.44 1.82
N GLU A 90 28.74 -0.18 2.96
CA GLU A 90 29.88 0.21 3.77
C GLU A 90 31.09 0.11 2.86
N SER A 91 31.70 1.26 2.67
CA SER A 91 32.99 1.44 2.05
C SER A 91 33.96 0.41 2.61
N LYS A 92 34.27 -0.57 1.76
CA LYS A 92 35.43 -1.46 1.78
C LYS A 92 36.63 -0.82 2.51
N PRO A 93 37.15 -1.41 3.59
CA PRO A 93 38.57 -1.37 3.85
C PRO A 93 39.23 -2.56 3.16
N GLU A 94 40.14 -2.29 2.22
CA GLU A 94 41.04 -3.31 1.69
C GLU A 94 42.09 -3.70 2.74
N ALA A 95 42.09 -4.96 3.16
CA ALA A 95 43.19 -5.75 3.77
C ALA A 95 42.55 -7.00 4.39
N ARG A 96 42.91 -8.26 4.14
CA ARG A 96 44.09 -8.94 3.57
C ARG A 96 43.64 -10.23 2.90
N LYS A 97 44.46 -10.72 1.96
CA LYS A 97 44.33 -12.02 1.29
C LYS A 97 44.51 -13.17 2.31
N SER A 98 44.00 -14.33 1.87
CA SER A 98 44.31 -15.72 2.29
C SER A 98 43.94 -16.19 3.70
N ASP A 99 42.79 -16.88 3.84
CA ASP A 99 42.59 -17.91 4.88
C ASP A 99 41.39 -18.87 4.61
N LYS A 100 41.00 -19.10 3.34
CA LYS A 100 39.86 -19.99 3.01
C LYS A 100 40.24 -21.36 2.43
N VAL A 101 41.52 -21.60 2.15
CA VAL A 101 41.95 -22.84 1.48
C VAL A 101 42.25 -23.96 2.47
N VAL A 102 42.61 -23.65 3.73
CA VAL A 102 42.95 -24.66 4.74
C VAL A 102 41.71 -25.36 5.32
N GLN A 103 40.54 -24.71 5.35
CA GLN A 103 39.34 -25.30 5.95
C GLN A 103 38.63 -26.37 5.08
N MET A 104 38.87 -26.40 3.77
CA MET A 104 38.22 -27.36 2.89
C MET A 104 38.85 -28.76 2.98
N GLU A 105 40.16 -28.82 3.23
CA GLU A 105 40.92 -30.08 3.36
C GLU A 105 40.59 -30.80 4.68
N ASP A 106 40.44 -30.06 5.78
CA ASP A 106 39.99 -30.61 7.07
C ASP A 106 38.51 -31.03 7.05
N PHE A 107 37.66 -30.34 6.28
CA PHE A 107 36.25 -30.71 6.14
C PHE A 107 36.07 -32.03 5.36
N MET A 108 36.83 -32.23 4.29
CA MET A 108 36.78 -33.48 3.51
C MET A 108 37.34 -34.69 4.27
N LYS A 109 38.33 -34.50 5.16
CA LYS A 109 38.87 -35.59 6.01
C LYS A 109 37.91 -36.09 7.08
N ARG A 110 36.90 -35.30 7.46
CA ARG A 110 35.96 -35.68 8.54
C ARG A 110 34.73 -36.43 8.06
N PHE A 111 34.46 -36.42 6.75
CA PHE A 111 33.32 -37.09 6.13
C PHE A 111 33.73 -38.05 4.99
N GLY A 112 35.00 -38.43 4.93
CA GLY A 112 35.56 -39.45 4.03
C GLY A 112 36.00 -40.68 4.79
#